data_AF-A0A9D4ZH42-F1
#
_entry.id   AF-A0A9D4ZH42-F1
#
_cell.length_a   1.000
_cell.length_b   1.000
_cell.length_c   1.000
_cell.angle_alpha   90.00
_cell.angle_beta   90.00
_cell.angle_gamma   90.00
#
_symmetry.space_group_name_H-M   'P 1'
#
loop_
_entity.id
_entity.type
_entity.pdbx_description
1 polymer ?
#
loop_
_entity_poly.entity_id
_entity_poly.type
_entity_poly.pdbx_seq_one_letter_code
_entity_poly.pdbx_strand_id
1 'polypeptide(L)'
;IDQGDAAGYILLSNTYSEAQMFDSVKEMVDLRKCSAAQKTPGKALIEVGRKSHEFIVGGKKNPLRDDVILKVNALNRLLKEDG
;
A
#
# COMPACT_ATOMS: atom_id res chain seq x y z
N ILE A 1 -22.93 1.10 3.14
CA ILE A 1 -21.48 1.28 3.35
C ILE A 1 -21.26 1.13 4.84
N ASP A 2 -20.55 0.10 5.28
CA ASP A 2 -20.13 0.04 6.68
C ASP A 2 -19.21 1.24 6.93
N GLN A 3 -19.62 2.14 7.83
CA GLN A 3 -18.92 3.42 8.06
C GLN A 3 -17.51 3.21 8.61
N GLY A 4 -17.23 2.05 9.21
CA GLY A 4 -15.90 1.67 9.71
C GLY A 4 -14.97 1.07 8.65
N ASP A 5 -15.47 0.67 7.48
CA ASP A 5 -14.68 0.01 6.44
C ASP A 5 -14.20 1.01 5.37
N ALA A 6 -12.88 1.17 5.29
CA ALA A 6 -12.22 2.02 4.31
C ALA A 6 -12.37 1.51 2.86
N ALA A 7 -12.69 0.24 2.65
CA ALA A 7 -12.74 -0.37 1.34
C ALA A 7 -13.84 0.23 0.45
N GLY A 8 -15.02 0.52 0.99
CA GLY A 8 -16.14 1.10 0.24
C GLY A 8 -15.82 2.50 -0.30
N TYR A 9 -15.25 3.36 0.54
CA TYR A 9 -14.81 4.70 0.14
C TYR A 9 -13.72 4.65 -0.93
N ILE A 10 -12.76 3.72 -0.81
CA ILE A 10 -11.68 3.55 -1.79
C ILE A 10 -12.24 3.09 -3.13
N LEU A 11 -13.18 2.13 -3.14
CA LEU A 11 -13.77 1.63 -4.37
C LEU A 11 -14.53 2.72 -5.13
N LEU A 12 -15.39 3.48 -4.42
CA LEU A 12 -16.12 4.61 -4.99
C LEU A 12 -15.19 5.71 -5.50
N SER A 13 -14.16 6.05 -4.72
CA SER A 13 -13.12 7.00 -5.14
C SER A 13 -12.43 6.57 -6.43
N ASN A 14 -12.11 5.27 -6.59
CA ASN A 14 -11.50 4.77 -7.82
C ASN A 14 -12.46 4.89 -9.00
N THR A 15 -13.72 4.48 -8.83
CA THR A 15 -14.75 4.60 -9.88
C THR A 15 -14.94 6.07 -10.32
N TYR A 16 -15.02 7.00 -9.37
CA TYR A 16 -15.11 8.43 -9.69
C TYR A 16 -13.84 8.99 -10.34
N SER A 17 -12.67 8.49 -9.95
CA SER A 17 -11.41 8.89 -10.58
C SER A 17 -11.35 8.45 -12.04
N GLU A 18 -11.83 7.24 -12.37
CA GLU A 18 -11.92 6.75 -13.75
C GLU A 18 -12.91 7.58 -14.59
N ALA A 19 -13.99 8.06 -13.96
CA ALA A 19 -14.95 8.98 -14.56
C ALA A 19 -14.51 10.46 -14.58
N GLN A 20 -13.28 10.78 -14.14
CA GLN A 20 -12.74 12.15 -14.02
C GLN A 20 -13.57 13.08 -13.10
N MET A 21 -14.34 12.51 -12.17
CA MET A 21 -15.18 13.22 -11.21
C MET A 21 -14.40 13.57 -9.94
N PHE A 22 -13.41 14.46 -10.07
CA PHE A 22 -12.47 14.77 -8.98
C PHE A 22 -13.11 15.39 -7.73
N ASP A 23 -14.23 16.12 -7.87
CA ASP A 23 -14.97 16.66 -6.74
C ASP A 23 -15.59 15.54 -5.89
N SER A 24 -16.15 14.52 -6.54
CA SER A 24 -16.70 13.33 -5.87
C SER A 24 -15.60 12.47 -5.25
N VAL A 25 -14.41 12.40 -5.87
CA VAL A 25 -13.22 11.78 -5.26
C VAL A 25 -12.87 12.49 -3.94
N LYS A 26 -12.84 13.82 -3.95
CA LYS A 26 -12.52 14.62 -2.76
C LYS A 26 -13.54 14.39 -1.64
N GLU A 27 -14.82 14.36 -1.97
CA GLU A 27 -15.90 14.06 -1.02
C GLU A 27 -15.72 12.67 -0.38
N MET A 28 -15.43 11.64 -1.18
CA MET A 28 -15.20 10.28 -0.66
C MET A 28 -13.97 10.21 0.24
N VAL A 29 -12.90 10.94 -0.09
CA VAL A 29 -11.69 11.03 0.73
C VAL A 29 -11.97 11.71 2.08
N ASP A 30 -12.76 12.79 2.08
CA ASP A 30 -13.08 13.51 3.31
C ASP A 30 -14.05 12.73 4.20
N LEU A 31 -15.06 12.07 3.62
CA LEU A 31 -15.93 11.15 4.37
C LEU A 31 -15.14 10.01 5.03
N ARG A 32 -14.17 9.42 4.32
CA ARG A 32 -13.30 8.37 4.87
C ARG A 32 -12.45 8.87 6.04
N LYS A 33 -11.97 10.12 5.99
CA LYS A 33 -11.22 10.72 7.11
C LYS A 33 -12.14 10.98 8.31
N CYS A 34 -13.34 11.52 8.07
CA CYS A 34 -14.33 11.79 9.11
C CYS A 34 -14.82 10.52 9.81
N SER A 35 -14.93 9.40 9.08
CA SER A 35 -15.34 8.11 9.66
C SER A 35 -14.22 7.37 10.39
N ALA A 36 -13.01 7.94 10.45
CA ALA A 36 -11.80 7.29 10.95
C ALA A 36 -11.50 5.92 10.29
N ALA A 37 -12.10 5.65 9.13
CA ALA A 37 -11.94 4.39 8.41
C ALA A 37 -10.52 4.30 7.82
N GLN A 38 -9.68 3.53 8.51
CA GLN A 38 -8.31 3.24 8.12
C GLN A 38 -8.28 1.88 7.43
N LYS A 39 -7.62 1.79 6.27
CA LYS A 39 -7.31 0.49 5.70
C LYS A 39 -6.29 -0.19 6.60
N THR A 40 -6.49 -1.47 6.93
CA THR A 40 -5.44 -2.25 7.59
C THR A 40 -4.20 -2.25 6.69
N PRO A 41 -3.01 -1.86 7.20
CA PRO A 41 -1.79 -1.89 6.41
C PRO A 41 -1.55 -3.28 5.84
N GLY A 42 -1.17 -3.37 4.57
CA GLY A 42 -0.71 -4.63 3.99
C GLY A 42 0.52 -5.13 4.74
N LYS A 43 0.56 -6.45 4.99
CA LYS A 43 1.69 -7.11 5.64
C LYS A 43 2.15 -8.28 4.80
N ALA A 44 3.47 -8.45 4.70
CA ALA A 44 4.10 -9.63 4.15
C ALA A 44 5.12 -10.16 5.17
N LEU A 45 5.29 -11.47 5.21
CA LEU A 45 6.22 -12.15 6.11
C LEU A 45 7.04 -13.13 5.30
N ILE A 46 8.35 -13.12 5.48
CA ILE A 46 9.24 -14.15 4.90
C ILE A 46 10.07 -14.77 6.01
N GLU A 47 10.37 -16.05 5.86
CA GLU A 47 11.26 -16.78 6.78
C GLU A 47 12.60 -17.06 6.10
N VAL A 48 13.69 -16.66 6.75
CA VAL A 48 15.07 -16.90 6.29
C VAL A 48 15.86 -17.45 7.46
N GLY A 49 16.37 -18.68 7.34
CA GLY A 49 17.22 -19.29 8.36
C GLY A 49 16.59 -19.34 9.75
N ARG A 50 15.31 -19.73 9.83
CA ARG A 50 14.48 -19.75 11.06
C ARG A 50 14.23 -18.38 11.69
N LYS A 51 14.54 -17.28 10.99
CA LYS A 51 14.22 -15.92 11.40
C LYS A 51 13.10 -15.37 10.52
N SER A 52 12.09 -14.80 11.16
CA SER A 52 10.96 -14.19 10.47
C SER A 52 11.18 -12.69 10.24
N HIS A 53 10.90 -12.22 9.03
CA HIS A 53 11.08 -10.83 8.61
C HIS A 53 9.73 -10.27 8.13
N GLU A 54 9.16 -9.34 8.90
CA GLU A 54 7.89 -8.68 8.59
C GLU A 54 8.12 -7.41 7.73
N PHE A 55 7.28 -7.24 6.72
CA PHE A 55 7.19 -6.06 5.89
C PHE A 55 5.79 -5.49 6.01
N ILE A 56 5.69 -4.25 6.47
CA ILE A 56 4.41 -3.54 6.63
C ILE A 56 4.40 -2.37 5.65
N VAL A 57 3.31 -2.21 4.90
CA VAL A 57 3.09 -1.04 4.02
C VAL A 57 3.14 0.24 4.85
N GLY A 58 4.02 1.18 4.48
CA GLY A 58 4.27 2.42 5.23
C GLY A 58 5.05 2.23 6.54
N GLY A 59 5.48 1.00 6.86
CA GLY A 59 6.30 0.70 8.03
C GLY A 59 7.73 1.23 7.87
N LYS A 60 8.23 1.93 8.91
CA LYS A 60 9.62 2.43 9.00
C LYS A 60 10.59 1.47 9.71
N LYS A 61 10.08 0.37 10.30
CA LYS A 61 10.82 -0.46 11.28
C LYS A 61 11.34 -1.77 10.68
N ASN A 62 12.20 -1.69 9.66
CA ASN A 62 13.06 -2.82 9.33
C ASN A 62 14.52 -2.32 9.24
N PRO A 63 15.43 -2.74 10.13
CA PRO A 63 16.84 -2.33 10.10
C PRO A 63 17.53 -2.62 8.78
N LEU A 64 17.03 -3.62 8.03
CA LEU A 64 17.56 -4.04 6.73
C LEU A 64 16.75 -3.48 5.55
N ARG A 65 15.82 -2.55 5.81
CA ARG A 65 14.91 -2.02 4.76
C ARG A 65 15.69 -1.49 3.56
N ASP A 66 16.71 -0.69 3.83
CA ASP A 66 17.47 -0.02 2.77
C ASP A 66 18.32 -1.02 1.99
N ASP A 67 18.93 -2.00 2.67
CA ASP A 67 19.67 -3.10 2.03
C ASP A 67 18.78 -3.95 1.13
N VAL A 68 17.56 -4.28 1.58
CA VAL A 68 16.58 -5.04 0.78
C VAL A 68 16.17 -4.23 -0.46
N ILE A 69 15.90 -2.93 -0.31
CA ILE A 69 15.56 -2.05 -1.44
C ILE A 69 16.71 -1.98 -2.43
N LEU A 70 17.95 -1.81 -1.96
CA LEU A 70 19.14 -1.79 -2.81
C LEU A 70 19.30 -3.11 -3.58
N LYS A 71 19.10 -4.25 -2.92
CA LYS A 71 19.20 -5.56 -3.55
C LYS A 71 18.12 -5.77 -4.60
N VAL A 72 16.86 -5.44 -4.30
CA VAL A 72 15.74 -5.52 -5.27
C VAL A 72 16.02 -4.65 -6.49
N ASN A 73 16.51 -3.42 -6.28
CA ASN A 73 16.85 -2.53 -7.38
C ASN A 73 18.00 -3.07 -8.25
N ALA A 74 19.01 -3.68 -7.63
CA ALA A 74 20.10 -4.32 -8.37
C ALA A 74 19.59 -5.49 -9.22
N LEU A 75 18.74 -6.36 -8.65
CA LEU A 75 18.12 -7.47 -9.38
C LEU A 75 17.25 -6.99 -10.54
N ASN A 76 16.46 -5.93 -10.34
CA ASN A 76 15.66 -5.33 -11.41
C ASN A 76 16.49 -4.76 -12.55
N ARG A 77 17.71 -4.25 -12.27
CA ARG A 77 18.63 -3.81 -13.32
C ARG A 77 19.16 -5.00 -14.12
N LEU A 78 19.63 -6.04 -13.44
CA LEU A 78 20.10 -7.26 -14.08
C LEU A 78 19.01 -7.89 -14.97
N LEU A 79 17.76 -7.98 -14.49
CA LEU A 79 16.64 -8.50 -15.26
C LEU A 79 16.29 -7.68 -16.51
N LYS A 80 16.65 -6.38 -16.54
CA LYS A 80 16.46 -5.52 -17.72
C LYS A 80 17.62 -5.57 -18.70
N GLU A 81 18.79 -6.03 -18.25
CA GLU A 81 19.98 -6.19 -19.08
C GLU A 81 19.99 -7.56 -19.78
N ASP A 82 19.34 -8.57 -19.19
CA ASP A 82 19.21 -9.93 -19.72
C ASP A 82 17.95 -10.17 -20.60
N GLY A 83 17.12 -9.13 -20.84
CA GLY A 83 15.89 -9.20 -21.64
C GLY A 83 15.93 -8.29 -22.85
#